data_AF-A0A4Z1DAV3-F1
#
_entry.id   AF-A0A4Z1DAV3-F1
#
_cell.length_a   1.000
_cell.length_b   1.000
_cell.length_c   1.000
_cell.angle_alpha   90.00
_cell.angle_beta   90.00
_cell.angle_gamma   90.00
#
_symmetry.space_group_name_H-M   'P 1'
#
loop_
_entity.id
_entity.type
_entity.pdbx_description
1 polymer ?
#
loop_
_entity_poly.entity_id
_entity_poly.type
_entity_poly.pdbx_seq_one_letter_code
_entity_poly.pdbx_strand_id
1 'polypeptide(L)'
;MDRRPTRAAHDPGRAPTPPLLPGGYDPADYAGTVARSAETAGVSPVLLMTVLHNEAYKPHHPLLERLWQWWKPGASFGVANMHRAAFESVRRAYGLSGRWEDLRDDPAFAVRVAALHLKDLDRALPRTHVRRYTRDELLALGYNAGARNMRAFARGVPPGPMARSYLRRYREYRGRATDALAEGGRPRDPDAVAG
;
A
#
# COMPACT_ATOMS: atom_id res chain seq x y z
N MET A 1 8.63 -30.03 -33.58
CA MET A 1 8.29 -29.35 -32.31
C MET A 1 9.29 -28.22 -32.14
N ASP A 2 8.87 -26.96 -32.26
CA ASP A 2 9.68 -25.83 -31.81
C ASP A 2 8.77 -24.64 -31.54
N ARG A 3 8.43 -24.41 -30.26
CA ARG A 3 7.65 -23.23 -29.84
C ARG A 3 8.63 -22.19 -29.31
N ARG A 4 8.92 -21.18 -30.13
CA ARG A 4 9.56 -19.94 -29.67
C ARG A 4 8.69 -19.28 -28.60
N PRO A 5 9.26 -18.77 -27.48
CA PRO A 5 8.49 -17.99 -26.53
C PRO A 5 8.13 -16.64 -27.14
N THR A 6 6.82 -16.38 -27.27
CA THR A 6 6.26 -15.08 -27.61
C THR A 6 6.68 -14.05 -26.56
N ARG A 7 7.49 -13.09 -26.99
CA ARG A 7 7.82 -11.85 -26.25
C ARG A 7 6.50 -11.13 -25.95
N ALA A 8 6.18 -11.00 -24.66
CA ALA A 8 5.03 -10.21 -24.22
C ALA A 8 5.16 -8.78 -24.79
N ALA A 9 4.08 -8.31 -25.40
CA ALA A 9 3.99 -6.97 -25.98
C ALA A 9 4.29 -5.92 -24.90
N HIS A 10 5.27 -5.07 -25.19
CA HIS A 10 5.62 -3.92 -24.35
C HIS A 10 4.63 -2.80 -24.69
N ASP A 11 3.79 -2.42 -23.73
CA ASP A 11 2.90 -1.27 -23.84
C ASP A 11 3.72 0.00 -23.54
N PRO A 12 3.97 0.88 -24.53
CA PRO A 12 4.90 2.00 -24.40
C PRO A 12 4.42 3.12 -23.46
N GLY A 13 3.22 3.02 -22.85
CA GLY A 13 2.72 3.95 -21.83
C GLY A 13 2.99 3.54 -20.38
N ARG A 14 3.51 2.34 -20.13
CA ARG A 14 3.70 1.82 -18.76
C ARG A 14 5.11 2.13 -18.26
N ALA A 15 5.26 3.18 -17.46
CA ALA A 15 6.51 3.40 -16.74
C ALA A 15 6.90 2.12 -15.95
N PRO A 16 8.14 1.62 -16.08
CA PRO A 16 8.57 0.40 -15.41
C PRO A 16 8.38 0.51 -13.89
N THR A 17 7.71 -0.47 -13.29
CA THR A 17 7.70 -0.61 -11.83
C THR A 17 8.95 -1.40 -11.45
N PRO A 18 9.79 -0.90 -10.53
CA PRO A 18 10.97 -1.64 -10.12
C PRO A 18 10.58 -2.99 -9.50
N PRO A 19 11.30 -4.07 -9.80
CA PRO A 19 11.10 -5.35 -9.12
C PRO A 19 11.51 -5.23 -7.65
N LEU A 20 11.04 -6.15 -6.81
CA LEU A 20 11.52 -6.21 -5.43
C LEU A 20 13.00 -6.58 -5.41
N LEU A 21 13.83 -5.68 -4.86
CA LEU A 21 15.25 -5.91 -4.71
C LEU A 21 15.55 -6.69 -3.41
N PRO A 22 16.39 -7.73 -3.44
CA PRO A 22 16.92 -8.35 -2.22
C PRO A 22 17.84 -7.34 -1.53
N GLY A 23 17.42 -6.75 -0.41
CA GLY A 23 18.25 -5.81 0.37
C GLY A 23 17.56 -4.56 0.91
N GLY A 24 16.30 -4.31 0.57
CA GLY A 24 15.54 -3.22 1.16
C GLY A 24 14.44 -2.74 0.21
N TYR A 25 13.20 -2.80 0.68
CA TYR A 25 12.07 -2.16 0.04
C TYR A 25 12.01 -0.70 0.50
N ASP A 26 12.28 0.26 -0.39
CA ASP A 26 11.94 1.66 -0.17
C ASP A 26 10.61 1.99 -0.88
N PRO A 27 9.54 2.35 -0.14
CA PRO A 27 8.31 2.85 -0.72
C PRO A 27 8.49 3.97 -1.76
N ALA A 28 9.53 4.80 -1.61
CA ALA A 28 9.80 5.91 -2.53
C ALA A 28 10.02 5.45 -3.97
N ASP A 29 10.57 4.24 -4.18
CA ASP A 29 10.79 3.66 -5.51
C ASP A 29 9.48 3.41 -6.29
N TYR A 30 8.35 3.37 -5.58
CA TYR A 30 7.04 3.10 -6.16
C TYR A 30 6.20 4.36 -6.37
N ALA A 31 6.76 5.56 -6.16
CA ALA A 31 6.03 6.84 -6.25
C ALA A 31 5.19 6.99 -7.52
N GLY A 32 5.74 6.71 -8.70
CA GLY A 32 4.98 6.77 -9.95
C GLY A 32 3.82 5.75 -10.03
N THR A 33 4.02 4.55 -9.48
CA THR A 33 2.97 3.52 -9.42
C THR A 33 1.88 3.88 -8.41
N VAL A 34 2.27 4.47 -7.28
CA VAL A 34 1.36 5.00 -6.25
C VAL A 34 0.49 6.11 -6.82
N ALA A 35 1.08 7.08 -7.52
CA ALA A 35 0.35 8.19 -8.13
C ALA A 35 -0.75 7.69 -9.08
N ARG A 36 -0.39 6.83 -10.05
CA ARG A 36 -1.35 6.26 -11.02
C ARG A 36 -2.43 5.40 -10.37
N SER A 37 -2.05 4.57 -9.40
CA SER A 37 -3.00 3.68 -8.72
C SER A 37 -3.98 4.48 -7.86
N ALA A 38 -3.49 5.51 -7.17
CA ALA A 38 -4.31 6.40 -6.35
C ALA A 38 -5.29 7.20 -7.20
N GLU A 39 -4.83 7.76 -8.32
CA GLU A 39 -5.67 8.45 -9.30
C GLU A 39 -6.78 7.53 -9.83
N THR A 40 -6.42 6.34 -10.30
CA THR A 40 -7.39 5.33 -10.81
C THR A 40 -8.42 4.93 -9.75
N ALA A 41 -8.00 4.83 -8.48
CA ALA A 41 -8.88 4.50 -7.38
C ALA A 41 -9.70 5.70 -6.87
N GLY A 42 -9.31 6.94 -7.19
CA GLY A 42 -9.90 8.15 -6.64
C GLY A 42 -9.57 8.38 -5.16
N VAL A 43 -8.37 7.97 -4.73
CA VAL A 43 -7.87 8.19 -3.35
C VAL A 43 -6.66 9.11 -3.38
N SER A 44 -6.31 9.71 -2.23
CA SER A 44 -5.13 10.56 -2.16
C SER A 44 -3.84 9.76 -2.40
N PRO A 45 -2.93 10.18 -3.31
CA PRO A 45 -1.63 9.53 -3.48
C PRO A 45 -0.76 9.66 -2.23
N VAL A 46 -0.83 10.80 -1.52
CA VAL A 46 -0.12 11.00 -0.24
C VAL A 46 -0.57 9.98 0.81
N LEU A 47 -1.88 9.75 0.97
CA LEU A 47 -2.42 8.71 1.85
C LEU A 47 -1.84 7.33 1.51
N LEU A 48 -1.90 6.93 0.23
CA LEU A 48 -1.40 5.63 -0.20
C LEU A 48 0.11 5.49 0.05
N MET A 49 0.92 6.48 -0.34
CA MET A 49 2.36 6.46 -0.08
C MET A 49 2.69 6.41 1.41
N THR A 50 1.95 7.16 2.24
CA THR A 50 2.16 7.16 3.69
C THR A 50 1.83 5.80 4.31
N VAL A 51 0.79 5.11 3.84
CA VAL A 51 0.46 3.74 4.25
C VAL A 51 1.62 2.79 3.91
N LEU A 52 2.18 2.87 2.70
CA LEU A 52 3.32 2.06 2.28
C LEU A 52 4.56 2.27 3.17
N HIS A 53 4.90 3.53 3.51
CA HIS A 53 5.98 3.82 4.48
C HIS A 53 5.70 3.25 5.87
N ASN A 54 4.47 3.36 6.34
CA ASN A 54 4.11 2.86 7.67
C ASN A 54 4.16 1.32 7.75
N GLU A 55 3.87 0.63 6.64
CA GLU A 55 3.99 -0.83 6.54
C GLU A 55 5.44 -1.29 6.35
N ALA A 56 6.26 -0.54 5.60
CA ALA A 56 7.69 -0.80 5.38
C ALA A 56 8.52 -0.77 6.67
N TYR A 57 8.11 0.06 7.63
CA TYR A 57 8.84 0.23 8.90
C TYR A 57 8.83 -1.02 9.78
N LYS A 58 7.99 -2.04 9.55
CA LYS A 58 8.07 -3.28 10.34
C LYS A 58 9.42 -3.95 10.05
N PRO A 59 10.39 -3.98 10.99
CA PRO A 59 11.66 -4.62 10.74
C PRO A 59 11.42 -6.09 10.46
N HIS A 60 11.99 -6.59 9.37
CA HIS A 60 12.19 -8.01 9.12
C HIS A 60 13.15 -8.57 10.19
N HIS A 61 12.63 -8.77 11.42
CA HIS A 61 13.43 -9.28 12.52
C HIS A 61 13.41 -10.81 12.48
N PRO A 62 14.57 -11.49 12.30
CA PRO A 62 14.63 -12.93 11.99
C PRO A 62 13.97 -13.83 13.06
N LEU A 63 14.01 -13.42 14.33
CA LEU A 63 13.37 -14.12 15.45
C LEU A 63 11.83 -13.99 15.46
N LEU A 64 11.28 -12.90 14.92
CA LEU A 64 9.84 -12.73 14.77
C LEU A 64 9.31 -13.48 13.56
N GLU A 65 10.09 -13.60 12.47
CA GLU A 65 9.71 -14.33 11.26
C GLU A 65 9.49 -15.83 11.50
N ARG A 66 10.34 -16.49 12.30
CA ARG A 66 10.15 -17.91 12.68
C ARG A 66 8.93 -18.13 13.57
N LEU A 67 8.64 -17.19 14.47
CA LEU A 67 7.46 -17.24 15.34
C LEU A 67 6.16 -16.85 14.57
N TRP A 68 6.26 -16.02 13.53
CA TRP A 68 5.15 -15.61 12.66
C TRP A 68 4.76 -16.67 11.62
N GLN A 69 5.74 -17.33 10.98
CA GLN A 69 5.50 -18.40 10.02
C GLN A 69 4.85 -19.62 10.68
N TRP A 70 5.17 -19.87 11.95
CA TRP A 70 4.61 -20.99 12.71
C TRP A 70 3.16 -20.75 13.18
N TRP A 71 2.65 -19.51 13.15
CA TRP A 71 1.38 -19.16 13.84
C TRP A 71 0.24 -18.64 12.94
N LYS A 72 0.41 -18.32 11.64
CA LYS A 72 -0.68 -17.75 10.82
C LYS A 72 -0.80 -18.29 9.38
N PRO A 73 -1.75 -19.19 9.09
CA PRO A 73 -2.26 -19.42 7.74
C PRO A 73 -3.06 -18.18 7.29
N GLY A 74 -2.39 -17.18 6.70
CA GLY A 74 -2.99 -15.90 6.26
C GLY A 74 -2.12 -14.64 6.43
N ALA A 75 -0.80 -14.80 6.61
CA ALA A 75 0.16 -13.72 6.84
C ALA A 75 0.25 -12.72 5.68
N SER A 76 0.06 -11.43 5.96
CA SER A 76 0.09 -10.33 4.97
C SER A 76 1.30 -10.34 4.03
N PHE A 77 1.08 -9.97 2.76
CA PHE A 77 2.12 -9.92 1.72
C PHE A 77 2.21 -8.57 1.01
N GLY A 78 3.37 -8.36 0.38
CA GLY A 78 3.64 -7.26 -0.53
C GLY A 78 4.00 -5.94 0.15
N VAL A 79 4.36 -4.97 -0.68
CA VAL A 79 4.74 -3.60 -0.33
C VAL A 79 3.72 -2.86 0.55
N ALA A 80 2.46 -3.30 0.50
CA ALA A 80 1.35 -2.75 1.25
C ALA A 80 0.88 -3.65 2.41
N ASN A 81 1.55 -4.78 2.66
CA ASN A 81 1.32 -5.68 3.79
C ASN A 81 -0.15 -6.09 3.98
N MET A 82 -0.83 -6.46 2.88
CA MET A 82 -2.27 -6.69 2.89
C MET A 82 -2.63 -8.12 3.33
N HIS A 83 -3.58 -8.23 4.28
CA HIS A 83 -4.12 -9.50 4.74
C HIS A 83 -5.00 -10.18 3.68
N ARG A 84 -4.99 -11.52 3.64
CA ARG A 84 -5.76 -12.33 2.68
C ARG A 84 -7.24 -11.99 2.62
N ALA A 85 -7.89 -11.78 3.76
CA ALA A 85 -9.31 -11.45 3.81
C ALA A 85 -9.63 -10.11 3.12
N ALA A 86 -8.79 -9.09 3.33
CA ALA A 86 -8.93 -7.79 2.67
C ALA A 86 -8.68 -7.91 1.17
N PHE A 87 -7.61 -8.64 0.78
CA PHE A 87 -7.33 -8.93 -0.61
C PHE A 87 -8.49 -9.63 -1.31
N GLU A 88 -9.02 -10.70 -0.72
CA GLU A 88 -10.12 -11.48 -1.30
C GLU A 88 -11.40 -10.65 -1.46
N SER A 89 -11.66 -9.75 -0.51
CA SER A 89 -12.76 -8.79 -0.63
C SER A 89 -12.58 -7.87 -1.84
N VAL A 90 -11.40 -7.26 -1.99
CA VAL A 90 -11.07 -6.38 -3.12
C VAL A 90 -11.09 -7.16 -4.43
N ARG A 91 -10.48 -8.35 -4.47
CA ARG A 91 -10.43 -9.21 -5.64
C ARG A 91 -11.83 -9.50 -6.17
N ARG A 92 -12.75 -9.91 -5.29
CA ARG A 92 -14.15 -10.17 -5.67
C ARG A 92 -14.89 -8.91 -6.10
N ALA A 93 -14.73 -7.81 -5.36
CA ALA A 93 -15.42 -6.55 -5.66
C ALA A 93 -15.01 -5.94 -7.01
N TYR A 94 -13.76 -6.14 -7.43
CA TYR A 94 -13.19 -5.53 -8.65
C TYR A 94 -12.86 -6.55 -9.75
N GLY A 95 -13.24 -7.82 -9.60
CA GLY A 95 -13.02 -8.86 -10.61
C GLY A 95 -11.56 -9.10 -10.96
N LEU A 96 -10.64 -9.01 -9.99
CA LEU A 96 -9.21 -9.16 -10.24
C LEU A 96 -8.83 -10.64 -10.45
N SER A 97 -7.98 -10.92 -11.44
CA SER A 97 -7.52 -12.28 -11.77
C SER A 97 -6.34 -12.76 -10.92
N GLY A 98 -5.62 -11.83 -10.27
CA GLY A 98 -4.45 -12.17 -9.43
C GLY A 98 -4.82 -12.99 -8.20
N ARG A 99 -3.85 -13.76 -7.72
CA ARG A 99 -3.92 -14.50 -6.46
C ARG A 99 -3.31 -13.68 -5.33
N TRP A 100 -3.60 -14.12 -4.10
CA TRP A 100 -3.10 -13.42 -2.92
C TRP A 100 -1.58 -13.50 -2.80
N GLU A 101 -0.98 -14.61 -3.23
CA GLU A 101 0.45 -14.84 -3.28
C GLU A 101 1.14 -13.88 -4.26
N ASP A 102 0.45 -13.47 -5.33
CA ASP A 102 1.01 -12.56 -6.35
C ASP A 102 1.30 -11.16 -5.78
N LEU A 103 0.69 -10.78 -4.64
CA LEU A 103 1.04 -9.53 -3.93
C LEU A 103 2.51 -9.50 -3.50
N ARG A 104 3.09 -10.68 -3.25
CA ARG A 104 4.50 -10.79 -2.88
C ARG A 104 5.40 -10.48 -4.07
N ASP A 105 5.04 -10.88 -5.28
CA ASP A 105 5.96 -10.88 -6.42
C ASP A 105 5.67 -9.76 -7.43
N ASP A 106 4.49 -9.14 -7.37
CA ASP A 106 4.09 -8.00 -8.20
C ASP A 106 3.76 -6.77 -7.32
N PRO A 107 4.76 -5.88 -7.09
CA PRO A 107 4.54 -4.63 -6.35
C PRO A 107 3.50 -3.73 -6.98
N ALA A 108 3.41 -3.68 -8.31
CA ALA A 108 2.43 -2.82 -8.98
C ALA A 108 1.01 -3.31 -8.69
N PHE A 109 0.81 -4.63 -8.72
CA PHE A 109 -0.43 -5.25 -8.31
C PHE A 109 -0.73 -5.00 -6.84
N ALA A 110 0.25 -5.15 -5.95
CA ALA A 110 0.08 -4.88 -4.53
C ALA A 110 -0.32 -3.42 -4.23
N VAL A 111 0.32 -2.44 -4.87
CA VAL A 111 -0.04 -1.01 -4.76
C VAL A 111 -1.46 -0.76 -5.29
N ARG A 112 -1.81 -1.35 -6.44
CA ARG A 112 -3.15 -1.22 -7.02
C ARG A 112 -4.23 -1.77 -6.09
N VAL A 113 -4.02 -2.97 -5.54
CA VAL A 113 -4.97 -3.59 -4.61
C VAL A 113 -5.10 -2.74 -3.35
N ALA A 114 -4.00 -2.20 -2.81
CA ALA A 114 -4.02 -1.29 -1.67
C ALA A 114 -4.84 -0.01 -1.94
N ALA A 115 -4.68 0.59 -3.12
CA ALA A 115 -5.47 1.75 -3.54
C ALA A 115 -6.99 1.43 -3.59
N LEU A 116 -7.35 0.27 -4.16
CA LEU A 116 -8.73 -0.18 -4.21
C LEU A 116 -9.30 -0.51 -2.81
N HIS A 117 -8.48 -1.05 -1.90
CA HIS A 117 -8.90 -1.27 -0.53
C HIS A 117 -9.20 0.05 0.19
N LEU A 118 -8.34 1.07 0.02
CA LEU A 118 -8.59 2.40 0.54
C LEU A 118 -9.86 3.01 -0.04
N LYS A 119 -10.15 2.81 -1.33
CA LYS A 119 -11.41 3.23 -1.97
C LYS A 119 -12.63 2.57 -1.32
N ASP A 120 -12.56 1.29 -0.96
CA ASP A 120 -13.66 0.61 -0.27
C ASP A 120 -13.85 1.10 1.16
N LEU A 121 -12.75 1.34 1.89
CA LEU A 121 -12.79 1.98 3.21
C LEU A 121 -13.42 3.37 3.10
N ASP A 122 -13.08 4.10 2.05
CA ASP A 122 -13.57 5.45 1.81
C ASP A 122 -15.07 5.52 1.59
N ARG A 123 -15.61 4.57 0.83
CA ARG A 123 -17.06 4.37 0.65
C ARG A 123 -17.78 4.00 1.95
N ALA A 124 -17.10 3.28 2.85
CA ALA A 124 -17.65 2.85 4.12
C ALA A 124 -17.53 3.90 5.24
N LEU A 125 -16.80 4.99 5.01
CA LEU A 125 -16.58 6.03 5.99
C LEU A 125 -17.81 6.97 6.08
N PRO A 126 -18.30 7.30 7.30
CA PRO A 126 -19.36 8.29 7.45
C PRO A 126 -18.95 9.65 6.90
N ARG A 127 -19.87 10.34 6.21
CA ARG A 127 -19.62 11.68 5.65
C ARG A 127 -19.25 12.71 6.73
N THR A 128 -19.85 12.56 7.91
CA THR A 128 -19.54 13.35 9.10
C THR A 128 -18.86 12.47 10.13
N HIS A 129 -17.70 12.89 10.59
CA HIS A 129 -16.94 12.23 11.65
C HIS A 129 -16.44 13.27 12.65
N VAL A 130 -15.98 12.80 13.81
CA VAL A 130 -15.39 13.67 14.83
C VAL A 130 -14.21 14.48 14.25
N ARG A 131 -14.09 15.74 14.66
CA ARG A 131 -13.06 16.68 14.14
C ARG A 131 -11.63 16.31 14.52
N ARG A 132 -11.45 15.36 15.44
CA ARG A 132 -10.14 14.94 15.96
C ARG A 132 -9.26 14.28 14.89
N TYR A 133 -9.88 13.64 13.90
CA TYR A 133 -9.18 12.92 12.85
C TYR A 133 -9.52 13.51 11.49
N THR A 134 -8.53 13.59 10.61
CA THR A 134 -8.80 13.84 9.20
C THR A 134 -9.38 12.59 8.54
N ARG A 135 -9.96 12.76 7.36
CA ARG A 135 -10.45 11.65 6.54
C ARG A 135 -9.34 10.63 6.26
N ASP A 136 -8.18 11.09 5.81
CA ASP A 136 -7.01 10.25 5.52
C ASP A 136 -6.53 9.48 6.76
N GLU A 137 -6.53 10.09 7.93
CA GLU A 137 -6.16 9.42 9.18
C GLU A 137 -7.14 8.29 9.53
N LEU A 138 -8.45 8.50 9.29
CA LEU A 138 -9.46 7.47 9.46
C LEU A 138 -9.28 6.34 8.45
N LEU A 139 -8.96 6.64 7.19
CA LEU A 139 -8.67 5.62 6.18
C LEU A 139 -7.42 4.82 6.53
N ALA A 140 -6.35 5.47 6.99
CA ALA A 140 -5.14 4.81 7.46
C ALA A 140 -5.41 3.90 8.67
N LEU A 141 -6.21 4.37 9.63
CA LEU A 141 -6.67 3.54 10.75
C LEU A 141 -7.56 2.38 10.27
N GLY A 142 -8.37 2.58 9.24
CA GLY A 142 -9.17 1.52 8.61
C GLY A 142 -8.33 0.49 7.90
N TYR A 143 -7.23 0.90 7.28
CA TYR A 143 -6.26 -0.01 6.68
C TYR A 143 -5.59 -0.88 7.76
N ASN A 144 -5.20 -0.28 8.88
CA ASN A 144 -4.54 -0.97 9.99
C ASN A 144 -5.47 -1.87 10.82
N ALA A 145 -6.68 -1.38 11.11
CA ALA A 145 -7.58 -1.98 12.11
C ALA A 145 -8.92 -2.46 11.53
N GLY A 146 -9.14 -2.29 10.23
CA GLY A 146 -10.36 -2.68 9.52
C GLY A 146 -11.49 -1.65 9.56
N ALA A 147 -12.42 -1.78 8.61
CA ALA A 147 -13.54 -0.85 8.39
C ALA A 147 -14.48 -0.69 9.61
N ARG A 148 -14.67 -1.74 10.42
CA ARG A 148 -15.51 -1.67 11.62
C ARG A 148 -14.90 -0.72 12.66
N ASN A 149 -13.61 -0.85 12.92
CA ASN A 149 -12.90 -0.01 13.87
C ASN A 149 -12.77 1.43 13.36
N MET A 150 -12.46 1.62 12.08
CA MET A 150 -12.51 2.93 11.43
C MET A 150 -13.84 3.66 11.69
N ARG A 151 -14.98 2.98 11.49
CA ARG A 151 -16.31 3.57 11.74
C ARG A 151 -16.53 3.88 13.23
N ALA A 152 -15.99 3.08 14.14
CA ALA A 152 -16.04 3.38 15.57
C ALA A 152 -15.20 4.63 15.90
N PHE A 153 -13.99 4.74 15.35
CA PHE A 153 -13.11 5.90 15.54
C PHE A 153 -13.72 7.17 14.95
N ALA A 154 -14.35 7.07 13.78
CA ALA A 154 -15.08 8.17 13.14
C ALA A 154 -16.21 8.72 14.03
N ARG A 155 -16.79 7.88 14.90
CA ARG A 155 -17.82 8.25 15.88
C ARG A 155 -17.25 8.67 17.25
N GLY A 156 -15.93 8.72 17.39
CA GLY A 156 -15.27 9.21 18.60
C GLY A 156 -14.79 8.12 19.57
N VAL A 157 -14.93 6.84 19.24
CA VAL A 157 -14.30 5.78 20.04
C VAL A 157 -12.78 5.96 19.99
N PRO A 158 -12.08 6.02 21.14
CA PRO A 158 -10.64 6.24 21.13
C PRO A 158 -9.91 4.98 20.59
N PRO A 159 -8.91 5.15 19.71
CA PRO A 159 -8.08 4.04 19.26
C PRO A 159 -7.26 3.46 20.41
N GLY A 160 -7.08 2.14 20.43
CA GLY A 160 -6.19 1.46 21.37
C GLY A 160 -4.71 1.79 21.15
N PRO A 161 -3.79 1.34 22.04
CA PRO A 161 -2.37 1.69 21.98
C PRO A 161 -1.70 1.42 20.62
N MET A 162 -2.00 0.28 20.00
CA MET A 162 -1.44 -0.11 18.70
C MET A 162 -1.88 0.85 17.58
N ALA A 163 -3.18 1.12 17.49
CA ALA A 163 -3.75 2.03 16.51
C ALA A 163 -3.27 3.49 16.72
N ARG A 164 -3.04 3.91 17.97
CA ARG A 164 -2.41 5.21 18.27
C ARG A 164 -0.96 5.27 17.79
N SER A 165 -0.18 4.22 18.04
CA SER A 165 1.21 4.12 17.57
C SER A 165 1.28 4.13 16.04
N TYR A 166 0.35 3.42 15.38
CA TYR A 166 0.20 3.45 13.93
C TYR A 166 -0.09 4.85 13.41
N LEU A 167 -1.06 5.56 14.01
CA LEU A 167 -1.42 6.92 13.61
C LEU A 167 -0.29 7.92 13.84
N ARG A 168 0.45 7.80 14.94
CA ARG A 168 1.61 8.66 15.20
C ARG A 168 2.66 8.52 14.10
N ARG A 169 3.03 7.28 13.76
CA ARG A 169 3.95 7.00 12.65
C ARG A 169 3.41 7.45 11.30
N TYR A 170 2.12 7.26 11.05
CA TYR A 170 1.47 7.76 9.84
C TYR A 170 1.67 9.29 9.70
N ARG A 171 1.50 10.05 10.79
CA ARG A 171 1.75 11.50 10.78
C ARG A 171 3.22 11.85 10.51
N GLU A 172 4.15 11.08 11.09
CA GLU A 172 5.59 11.25 10.87
C GLU A 172 5.99 10.96 9.41
N TYR A 173 5.46 9.90 8.80
CA TYR A 173 5.77 9.51 7.43
C TYR A 173 5.11 10.36 6.36
N ARG A 174 4.09 11.15 6.71
CA ARG A 174 3.37 11.98 5.74
C ARG A 174 4.28 12.96 5.00
N GLY A 175 5.26 13.54 5.70
CA GLY A 175 6.28 14.41 5.08
C GLY A 175 7.07 13.65 4.01
N ARG A 176 7.70 12.55 4.40
CA ARG A 176 8.47 11.68 3.49
C ARG A 176 7.67 11.20 2.29
N ALA A 177 6.40 10.85 2.51
CA ALA A 177 5.50 10.42 1.45
C ALA A 177 5.21 11.55 0.44
N THR A 178 5.11 12.79 0.92
CA THR A 178 4.92 13.97 0.07
C THR A 178 6.18 14.23 -0.75
N ASP A 179 7.35 14.17 -0.11
CA ASP A 179 8.64 14.37 -0.77
C ASP A 179 8.90 13.32 -1.86
N ALA A 180 8.67 12.03 -1.54
CA ALA A 180 8.83 10.93 -2.50
C ALA A 180 7.92 11.07 -3.73
N LEU A 181 6.68 11.56 -3.54
CA LEU A 181 5.76 11.81 -4.65
C LEU A 181 6.19 13.02 -5.49
N ALA A 182 6.75 14.06 -4.87
CA ALA A 182 7.27 15.22 -5.59
C ALA A 182 8.51 14.87 -6.42
N GLU A 183 9.40 14.03 -5.88
CA GLU A 183 10.61 13.55 -6.56
C GLU A 183 10.29 12.54 -7.65
N GLY A 184 9.39 11.58 -7.40
CA GLY A 184 8.97 10.58 -8.39
C GLY A 184 8.14 11.15 -9.55
N GLY A 185 7.64 12.38 -9.42
CA GLY A 185 7.01 13.15 -10.49
C GLY A 185 7.99 13.95 -11.36
N ARG A 186 9.26 14.05 -10.96
CA ARG A 186 10.32 14.65 -11.80
C ARG A 186 10.87 13.59 -12.75
N PRO A 187 11.12 13.92 -14.03
CA PRO A 187 11.91 13.05 -14.89
C PRO A 187 13.26 12.79 -14.21
N ARG A 188 13.60 11.53 -13.93
CA ARG A 188 14.97 11.18 -13.55
C ARG A 188 15.83 11.39 -14.79
N ASP A 189 16.72 12.37 -14.73
CA ASP A 189 17.73 12.59 -15.75
C ASP A 189 18.66 11.35 -15.77
N PRO A 190 18.69 10.55 -16.85
CA PRO A 190 19.45 9.31 -16.89
C PRO A 190 20.97 9.52 -16.80
N ASP A 191 21.45 10.77 -16.93
CA ASP A 191 22.87 11.10 -16.97
C ASP A 191 23.47 11.53 -15.62
N ALA A 192 22.70 11.51 -14.51
CA ALA A 192 23.19 11.96 -13.21
C ALA A 192 24.12 10.95 -12.47
N VAL A 193 24.47 9.82 -13.11
CA VAL A 193 25.43 8.83 -12.56
C VAL A 193 26.66 8.75 -13.47
N ALA A 194 27.27 9.90 -13.75
CA ALA A 194 28.63 9.99 -14.26
C ALA A 194 29.21 11.36 -13.87
N GLY A 195 29.72 11.47 -12.65
CA GLY A 195 30.43 12.63 -12.13
C GLY A 195 31.33 12.24 -10.98
#